data_AF-A0A1M6CZH9-F1
#
_entry.id   AF-A0A1M6CZH9-F1
#
_cell.length_a   1.000
_cell.length_b   1.000
_cell.length_c   1.000
_cell.angle_alpha   90.00
_cell.angle_beta   90.00
_cell.angle_gamma   90.00
#
_symmetry.space_group_name_H-M   'P 1'
#
loop_
_entity.id
_entity.type
_entity.pdbx_description
1 polymer ?
#
loop_
_entity_poly.entity_id
_entity_poly.type
_entity_poly.pdbx_seq_one_letter_code
_entity_poly.pdbx_strand_id
1 'polypeptide(L)'
;MNTQASFLPLLTEYYQRIYARAQASSSPLLADGIDSLNDTPVYWTYPDGQQVPMSNFASQQNFMRGLSAMSLITGDEQYQAQANQTTEYFLTHYTDKESGLFHWGGHRFVHRDTGNIEGPASKECVHELKHHFPYYELLHQVAPETTRKYLQGFWAAHVLDWRKLDLSRHGEYGKSFPENIFGQTEPQPVVNPNRWPELPETIGLTFVNASTDLIYAACHYYKYSGDQNAIKWAKHLYHQFVLARHPKTRMPVYQFSSPLQREPIPDDDRNTFSWFGDRAKRQFGPEFGEIAREANVLFRDSWPVVVDNPLAILECARFLADEELTEWAIEGINAYFRYAWDESTNEIIPMWNSGQDMTGYVFPRDGYYGDKGTELKRQPTDPAYLLTLVRASALSENADLRTLTAKMFSCFKLGKLDLQTLEPVSLTPKTELCSPYLVFALLELERLTNNKALRKLAEQVGHNLVEKHYHRGYFLPDSHHRYTRLDDPTPYALVALEAARQGIYHKIPVAISTGGYLHGDQKINGEIKVVYDLDVIYNQTVSDEEIHAVTERN
;
A
#
# COMPACT_ATOMS: atom_id res chain seq x y z
N MET A 1 -29.73 -13.08 8.43
CA MET A 1 -28.77 -13.16 9.55
C MET A 1 -28.97 -11.96 10.45
N ASN A 2 -28.84 -12.13 11.76
CA ASN A 2 -29.05 -11.06 12.73
C ASN A 2 -27.88 -10.06 12.63
N THR A 3 -28.10 -8.85 12.10
CA THR A 3 -27.07 -7.83 11.86
C THR A 3 -26.42 -7.28 13.14
N GLN A 4 -26.82 -7.79 14.31
CA GLN A 4 -26.25 -7.46 15.61
C GLN A 4 -25.23 -8.49 16.12
N ALA A 5 -25.03 -9.62 15.45
CA ALA A 5 -24.05 -10.61 15.89
C ALA A 5 -22.62 -10.08 15.77
N SER A 6 -21.81 -10.27 16.81
CA SER A 6 -20.39 -9.93 16.80
C SER A 6 -19.61 -10.87 15.86
N PHE A 7 -18.60 -10.33 15.17
CA PHE A 7 -17.65 -11.11 14.38
C PHE A 7 -16.58 -11.78 15.24
N LEU A 8 -16.51 -11.48 16.54
CA LEU A 8 -15.44 -11.93 17.43
C LEU A 8 -15.26 -13.46 17.44
N PRO A 9 -16.31 -14.31 17.50
CA PRO A 9 -16.12 -15.76 17.45
C PRO A 9 -15.46 -16.24 16.16
N LEU A 10 -15.88 -15.68 15.02
CA LEU A 10 -15.29 -15.98 13.71
C LEU A 10 -13.83 -15.53 13.66
N LEU A 11 -13.53 -14.33 14.15
CA LEU A 11 -12.17 -13.79 14.16
C LEU A 11 -11.25 -14.57 15.09
N THR A 12 -11.71 -14.95 16.28
CA THR A 12 -10.96 -15.83 17.20
C THR A 12 -10.62 -17.15 16.52
N GLU A 13 -11.59 -17.81 15.88
CA GLU A 13 -11.35 -19.06 15.16
C GLU A 13 -10.36 -18.85 13.99
N TYR A 14 -10.57 -17.80 13.18
CA TYR A 14 -9.72 -17.49 12.03
C TYR A 14 -8.27 -17.22 12.45
N TYR A 15 -8.02 -16.32 13.40
CA TYR A 15 -6.66 -15.96 13.83
C TYR A 15 -5.93 -17.16 14.46
N GLN A 16 -6.62 -17.97 15.27
CA GLN A 16 -6.04 -19.19 15.83
C GLN A 16 -5.70 -20.21 14.73
N ARG A 17 -6.63 -20.44 13.79
CA ARG A 17 -6.45 -21.37 12.67
C ARG A 17 -5.29 -20.94 11.78
N ILE A 18 -5.33 -19.72 11.25
CA ILE A 18 -4.35 -19.27 10.26
C ILE A 18 -2.94 -19.16 10.88
N TYR A 19 -2.81 -18.72 12.14
CA TYR A 19 -1.52 -18.74 12.83
C TYR A 19 -0.97 -20.17 12.92
N ALA A 20 -1.79 -21.12 13.39
CA ALA A 20 -1.37 -22.52 13.56
C ALA A 20 -1.00 -23.20 12.23
N ARG A 21 -1.65 -22.84 11.11
CA ARG A 21 -1.32 -23.40 9.78
C ARG A 21 -0.14 -22.71 9.11
N ALA A 22 0.04 -21.41 9.36
CA ALA A 22 1.14 -20.66 8.78
C ALA A 22 2.47 -20.90 9.48
N GLN A 23 2.47 -21.16 10.78
CA GLN A 23 3.69 -21.31 11.58
C GLN A 23 4.53 -22.50 11.13
N ALA A 24 5.83 -22.28 10.97
CA ALA A 24 6.81 -23.34 10.76
C ALA A 24 6.89 -24.26 11.99
N SER A 25 7.21 -25.53 11.79
CA SER A 25 7.42 -26.47 12.90
C SER A 25 8.74 -26.21 13.66
N SER A 26 9.71 -25.57 13.00
CA SER A 26 11.08 -25.36 13.49
C SER A 26 11.33 -23.94 14.01
N SER A 27 10.43 -22.98 13.74
CA SER A 27 10.62 -21.57 14.10
C SER A 27 9.28 -20.80 14.21
N PRO A 28 9.28 -19.58 14.79
CA PRO A 28 8.11 -18.69 14.79
C PRO A 28 7.77 -18.04 13.44
N LEU A 29 8.48 -18.38 12.35
CA LEU A 29 8.19 -17.85 11.02
C LEU A 29 6.81 -18.32 10.54
N LEU A 30 6.11 -17.45 9.84
CA LEU A 30 4.79 -17.71 9.26
C LEU A 30 4.91 -17.78 7.74
N ALA A 31 4.12 -18.65 7.12
CA ALA A 31 3.88 -18.61 5.68
C ALA A 31 3.15 -17.31 5.29
N ASP A 32 3.41 -16.76 4.11
CA ASP A 32 2.69 -15.56 3.62
C ASP A 32 1.21 -15.83 3.29
N GLY A 33 0.89 -17.09 3.05
CA GLY A 33 -0.44 -17.55 2.69
C GLY A 33 -0.58 -19.05 2.85
N ILE A 34 -1.82 -19.53 2.76
CA ILE A 34 -2.22 -20.93 2.92
C ILE A 34 -3.11 -21.35 1.76
N ASP A 35 -2.89 -22.56 1.25
CA ASP A 35 -3.79 -23.23 0.33
C ASP A 35 -5.05 -23.69 1.07
N SER A 36 -6.19 -23.10 0.72
CA SER A 36 -7.47 -23.39 1.38
C SER A 36 -8.00 -24.80 1.13
N LEU A 37 -7.39 -25.57 0.21
CA LEU A 37 -7.81 -26.94 -0.08
C LEU A 37 -7.15 -28.00 0.81
N ASN A 38 -5.93 -27.72 1.31
CA ASN A 38 -5.12 -28.74 1.98
C ASN A 38 -4.31 -28.20 3.18
N ASP A 39 -4.47 -26.93 3.53
CA ASP A 39 -3.80 -26.26 4.66
C ASP A 39 -2.26 -26.25 4.58
N THR A 40 -1.69 -26.27 3.37
CA THR A 40 -0.24 -26.14 3.13
C THR A 40 0.15 -24.69 2.85
N PRO A 41 1.42 -24.28 3.06
CA PRO A 41 1.87 -22.92 2.70
C PRO A 41 1.76 -22.64 1.20
N VAL A 42 1.74 -21.36 0.86
CA VAL A 42 2.06 -20.91 -0.49
C VAL A 42 3.56 -21.07 -0.81
N TYR A 43 3.86 -21.33 -2.08
CA TYR A 43 5.22 -21.54 -2.57
C TYR A 43 5.55 -20.56 -3.68
N TRP A 44 6.79 -20.03 -3.66
CA TRP A 44 7.39 -19.45 -4.86
C TRP A 44 7.93 -20.58 -5.74
N THR A 45 7.61 -20.57 -7.04
CA THR A 45 8.14 -21.55 -8.00
C THR A 45 9.19 -20.90 -8.88
N TYR A 46 10.45 -21.26 -8.69
CA TYR A 46 11.56 -20.78 -9.51
C TYR A 46 11.50 -21.32 -10.95
N PRO A 47 12.21 -20.71 -11.93
CA PRO A 47 12.13 -21.14 -13.33
C PRO A 47 12.55 -22.58 -13.62
N ASP A 48 13.35 -23.19 -12.75
CA ASP A 48 13.77 -24.59 -12.82
C ASP A 48 12.73 -25.57 -12.24
N GLY A 49 11.64 -25.06 -11.67
CA GLY A 49 10.57 -25.82 -11.04
C GLY A 49 10.75 -26.05 -9.54
N GLN A 50 11.84 -25.58 -8.93
CA GLN A 50 11.99 -25.65 -7.48
C GLN A 50 10.92 -24.81 -6.78
N GLN A 51 10.23 -25.42 -5.81
CA GLN A 51 9.22 -24.75 -4.99
C GLN A 51 9.77 -24.45 -3.60
N VAL A 52 9.59 -23.22 -3.14
CA VAL A 52 10.06 -22.76 -1.82
C VAL A 52 8.91 -22.15 -1.03
N PRO A 53 8.60 -22.66 0.19
CA PRO A 53 7.54 -22.13 1.02
C PRO A 53 7.92 -20.73 1.52
N MET A 54 7.08 -19.75 1.20
CA MET A 54 7.38 -18.33 1.37
C MET A 54 7.12 -17.84 2.78
N SER A 55 8.08 -17.16 3.38
CA SER A 55 7.95 -16.32 4.58
C SER A 55 8.57 -14.95 4.33
N ASN A 56 7.78 -14.00 3.85
CA ASN A 56 8.16 -12.62 3.65
C ASN A 56 7.49 -11.75 4.72
N PHE A 57 8.25 -11.40 5.76
CA PHE A 57 7.70 -10.63 6.88
C PHE A 57 7.18 -9.24 6.45
N ALA A 58 7.66 -8.67 5.34
CA ALA A 58 7.12 -7.42 4.80
C ALA A 58 5.67 -7.57 4.30
N SER A 59 5.26 -8.80 3.96
CA SER A 59 3.92 -9.18 3.50
C SER A 59 3.08 -9.83 4.62
N GLN A 60 3.33 -9.47 5.88
CA GLN A 60 2.62 -10.00 7.06
C GLN A 60 2.22 -8.91 8.05
N GLN A 61 2.41 -7.64 7.69
CA GLN A 61 2.31 -6.50 8.60
C GLN A 61 0.87 -6.22 9.04
N ASN A 62 -0.12 -6.43 8.16
CA ASN A 62 -1.54 -6.35 8.53
C ASN A 62 -1.94 -7.48 9.48
N PHE A 63 -1.36 -8.67 9.32
CA PHE A 63 -1.58 -9.77 10.26
C PHE A 63 -1.03 -9.44 11.65
N MET A 64 0.16 -8.83 11.73
CA MET A 64 0.75 -8.37 13.00
C MET A 64 -0.09 -7.29 13.69
N ARG A 65 -0.65 -6.34 12.92
CA ARG A 65 -1.63 -5.36 13.43
C ARG A 65 -2.88 -6.05 13.97
N GLY A 66 -3.36 -7.06 13.24
CA GLY A 66 -4.48 -7.91 13.62
C GLY A 66 -4.27 -8.63 14.95
N LEU A 67 -3.15 -9.33 15.12
CA LEU A 67 -2.79 -10.01 16.38
C LEU A 67 -2.72 -9.04 17.57
N SER A 68 -2.09 -7.88 17.39
CA SER A 68 -2.01 -6.86 18.44
C SER A 68 -3.40 -6.35 18.82
N ALA A 69 -4.25 -6.09 17.82
CA ALA A 69 -5.62 -5.64 18.05
C ALA A 69 -6.52 -6.74 18.66
N MET A 70 -6.34 -8.01 18.28
CA MET A 70 -7.05 -9.15 18.87
C MET A 70 -6.81 -9.24 20.38
N SER A 71 -5.58 -9.01 20.84
CA SER A 71 -5.27 -8.96 22.27
C SER A 71 -6.04 -7.85 22.99
N LEU A 72 -6.12 -6.67 22.38
CA LEU A 72 -6.83 -5.52 22.95
C LEU A 72 -8.34 -5.77 23.07
N ILE A 73 -8.96 -6.43 22.10
CA ILE A 73 -10.43 -6.65 22.09
C ILE A 73 -10.86 -7.91 22.85
N THR A 74 -9.97 -8.90 23.02
CA THR A 74 -10.28 -10.15 23.75
C THR A 74 -9.78 -10.15 25.19
N GLY A 75 -8.73 -9.39 25.49
CA GLY A 75 -7.97 -9.51 26.74
C GLY A 75 -7.05 -10.74 26.78
N ASP A 76 -6.96 -11.51 25.69
CA ASP A 76 -6.07 -12.66 25.59
C ASP A 76 -4.69 -12.21 25.08
N GLU A 77 -3.70 -12.23 25.97
CA GLU A 77 -2.33 -11.79 25.68
C GLU A 77 -1.60 -12.71 24.69
N GLN A 78 -2.13 -13.90 24.39
CA GLN A 78 -1.49 -14.85 23.47
C GLN A 78 -1.28 -14.24 22.07
N TYR A 79 -2.22 -13.46 21.54
CA TYR A 79 -2.06 -12.89 20.20
C TYR A 79 -0.90 -11.87 20.15
N GLN A 80 -0.72 -11.04 21.18
CA GLN A 80 0.40 -10.11 21.28
C GLN A 80 1.71 -10.87 21.46
N ALA A 81 1.71 -11.93 22.28
CA ALA A 81 2.88 -12.78 22.45
C ALA A 81 3.30 -13.43 21.12
N GLN A 82 2.36 -13.89 20.30
CA GLN A 82 2.60 -14.40 18.96
C GLN A 82 3.22 -13.33 18.04
N ALA A 83 2.64 -12.13 17.99
CA ALA A 83 3.18 -11.02 17.20
C ALA A 83 4.61 -10.65 17.63
N ASN A 84 4.86 -10.57 18.95
CA ASN A 84 6.18 -10.27 19.50
C ASN A 84 7.18 -11.38 19.17
N GLN A 85 6.81 -12.65 19.33
CA GLN A 85 7.69 -13.79 19.10
C GLN A 85 8.11 -13.91 17.62
N THR A 86 7.16 -13.80 16.69
CA THR A 86 7.47 -13.79 15.25
C THR A 86 8.35 -12.60 14.88
N THR A 87 8.05 -11.41 15.41
CA THR A 87 8.84 -10.20 15.16
C THR A 87 10.26 -10.31 15.71
N GLU A 88 10.41 -10.72 16.97
CA GLU A 88 11.71 -10.83 17.64
C GLU A 88 12.61 -11.84 16.93
N TYR A 89 12.05 -12.99 16.57
CA TYR A 89 12.76 -14.01 15.80
C TYR A 89 13.23 -13.45 14.45
N PHE A 90 12.32 -12.79 13.71
CA PHE A 90 12.66 -12.24 12.41
C PHE A 90 13.77 -11.18 12.50
N LEU A 91 13.63 -10.21 13.40
CA LEU A 91 14.61 -9.13 13.58
C LEU A 91 15.98 -9.64 14.06
N THR A 92 16.00 -10.73 14.85
CA THR A 92 17.23 -11.34 15.34
C THR A 92 18.00 -12.08 14.25
N HIS A 93 17.29 -12.78 13.36
CA HIS A 93 17.92 -13.70 12.40
C HIS A 93 18.04 -13.15 10.97
N TYR A 94 17.20 -12.20 10.58
CA TYR A 94 17.06 -11.76 9.19
C TYR A 94 17.31 -10.27 8.99
N THR A 95 18.12 -9.68 9.86
CA THR A 95 18.67 -8.32 9.70
C THR A 95 20.10 -8.40 9.21
N ASP A 96 20.40 -7.75 8.09
CA ASP A 96 21.77 -7.55 7.62
C ASP A 96 22.53 -6.66 8.61
N LYS A 97 23.65 -7.15 9.13
CA LYS A 97 24.35 -6.49 10.25
C LYS A 97 25.03 -5.18 9.84
N GLU A 98 25.48 -5.09 8.59
CA GLU A 98 26.22 -3.93 8.08
C GLU A 98 25.26 -2.80 7.70
N SER A 99 24.19 -3.12 6.96
CA SER A 99 23.22 -2.12 6.47
C SER A 99 22.00 -1.95 7.36
N GLY A 100 21.77 -2.82 8.34
CA GLY A 100 20.54 -2.82 9.13
C GLY A 100 19.27 -3.16 8.34
N LEU A 101 19.36 -3.43 7.03
CA LEU A 101 18.22 -3.79 6.19
C LEU A 101 17.71 -5.19 6.56
N PHE A 102 16.39 -5.35 6.52
CA PHE A 102 15.77 -6.65 6.70
C PHE A 102 15.72 -7.43 5.40
N HIS A 103 15.93 -8.75 5.47
CA HIS A 103 15.81 -9.65 4.34
C HIS A 103 14.33 -9.96 4.03
N TRP A 104 13.65 -8.97 3.44
CA TRP A 104 12.21 -8.98 3.15
C TRP A 104 11.87 -8.11 1.93
N GLY A 105 10.58 -7.92 1.66
CA GLY A 105 10.06 -6.96 0.68
C GLY A 105 9.94 -7.54 -0.72
N GLY A 106 9.97 -6.69 -1.74
CA GLY A 106 9.62 -7.07 -3.10
C GLY A 106 10.52 -8.13 -3.74
N HIS A 107 11.75 -8.31 -3.25
CA HIS A 107 12.78 -9.14 -3.90
C HIS A 107 13.54 -10.07 -2.95
N ARG A 108 13.13 -10.15 -1.69
CA ARG A 108 13.73 -11.04 -0.67
C ARG A 108 12.66 -11.59 0.24
N PHE A 109 12.86 -12.82 0.65
CA PHE A 109 12.03 -13.48 1.65
C PHE A 109 12.85 -14.57 2.35
N VAL A 110 12.26 -15.25 3.32
CA VAL A 110 12.88 -16.36 4.04
C VAL A 110 12.18 -17.66 3.64
N HIS A 111 12.96 -18.69 3.36
CA HIS A 111 12.46 -20.04 3.26
C HIS A 111 11.88 -20.45 4.61
N ARG A 112 10.55 -20.57 4.69
CA ARG A 112 9.82 -20.73 5.96
C ARG A 112 10.37 -21.85 6.87
N ASP A 113 10.64 -23.02 6.29
CA ASP A 113 10.99 -24.21 7.09
C ASP A 113 12.48 -24.34 7.43
N THR A 114 13.38 -23.91 6.53
CA THR A 114 14.84 -24.03 6.70
C THR A 114 15.49 -22.77 7.26
N GLY A 115 14.81 -21.63 7.15
CA GLY A 115 15.34 -20.32 7.52
C GLY A 115 16.38 -19.77 6.55
N ASN A 116 16.60 -20.38 5.38
CA ASN A 116 17.48 -19.83 4.35
C ASN A 116 16.90 -18.52 3.80
N ILE A 117 17.76 -17.57 3.45
CA ILE A 117 17.31 -16.34 2.81
C ILE A 117 17.21 -16.57 1.31
N GLU A 118 16.08 -16.19 0.74
CA GLU A 118 15.68 -16.43 -0.63
C GLU A 118 15.50 -15.11 -1.39
N GLY A 119 15.44 -15.18 -2.71
CA GLY A 119 15.28 -14.02 -3.57
C GLY A 119 15.33 -14.40 -5.06
N PRO A 120 14.41 -13.88 -5.89
CA PRO A 120 14.47 -14.08 -7.34
C PRO A 120 15.77 -13.49 -7.92
N ALA A 121 16.60 -14.33 -8.54
CA ALA A 121 17.94 -13.93 -9.01
C ALA A 121 17.89 -12.82 -10.06
N SER A 122 16.83 -12.77 -10.87
CA SER A 122 16.61 -11.70 -11.87
C SER A 122 16.46 -10.30 -11.27
N LYS A 123 16.29 -10.19 -9.94
CA LYS A 123 16.09 -8.95 -9.21
C LYS A 123 17.29 -8.55 -8.36
N GLU A 124 18.42 -9.21 -8.56
CA GLU A 124 19.70 -8.93 -7.88
C GLU A 124 19.62 -9.03 -6.34
N CYS A 125 18.58 -9.68 -5.80
CA CYS A 125 18.39 -9.93 -4.37
C CYS A 125 18.52 -8.67 -3.49
N VAL A 126 18.00 -7.53 -3.97
CA VAL A 126 18.02 -6.22 -3.31
C VAL A 126 16.86 -6.00 -2.34
N HIS A 127 16.96 -5.00 -1.46
CA HIS A 127 15.85 -4.53 -0.63
C HIS A 127 14.92 -3.65 -1.46
N GLU A 128 13.60 -3.89 -1.40
CA GLU A 128 12.59 -3.05 -2.06
C GLU A 128 11.33 -3.01 -1.20
N LEU A 129 10.86 -1.81 -0.87
CA LEU A 129 9.51 -1.58 -0.38
C LEU A 129 8.80 -0.64 -1.35
N LYS A 130 7.54 -0.96 -1.64
CA LYS A 130 6.59 -0.08 -2.31
C LYS A 130 5.24 -0.18 -1.62
N HIS A 131 4.83 0.88 -0.94
CA HIS A 131 3.59 0.97 -0.17
C HIS A 131 3.38 -0.16 0.85
N HIS A 132 4.47 -0.64 1.46
CA HIS A 132 4.39 -1.69 2.48
C HIS A 132 3.96 -1.13 3.84
N PHE A 133 4.39 0.09 4.18
CA PHE A 133 4.13 0.77 5.45
C PHE A 133 4.21 -0.17 6.67
N PRO A 134 5.41 -0.68 7.00
CA PRO A 134 5.56 -1.65 8.07
C PRO A 134 5.01 -1.15 9.41
N TYR A 135 4.65 -2.10 10.28
CA TYR A 135 4.13 -1.78 11.61
C TYR A 135 5.29 -1.40 12.56
N TYR A 136 5.92 -0.26 12.29
CA TYR A 136 7.14 0.19 12.96
C TYR A 136 6.99 0.34 14.47
N GLU A 137 5.79 0.60 15.01
CA GLU A 137 5.55 0.58 16.45
C GLU A 137 5.84 -0.79 17.06
N LEU A 138 5.37 -1.88 16.44
CA LEU A 138 5.66 -3.23 16.92
C LEU A 138 7.15 -3.54 16.80
N LEU A 139 7.77 -3.21 15.67
CA LEU A 139 9.20 -3.46 15.47
C LEU A 139 10.02 -2.72 16.54
N HIS A 140 9.69 -1.45 16.79
CA HIS A 140 10.35 -0.62 17.79
C HIS A 140 10.10 -1.12 19.23
N GLN A 141 8.87 -1.54 19.54
CA GLN A 141 8.51 -2.11 20.83
C GLN A 141 9.31 -3.39 21.13
N VAL A 142 9.51 -4.25 20.12
CA VAL A 142 10.19 -5.53 20.27
C VAL A 142 11.72 -5.37 20.27
N ALA A 143 12.26 -4.64 19.30
CA ALA A 143 13.70 -4.44 19.14
C ALA A 143 14.01 -2.99 18.72
N PRO A 144 14.07 -2.04 19.68
CA PRO A 144 14.17 -0.61 19.38
C PRO A 144 15.45 -0.26 18.62
N GLU A 145 16.61 -0.82 19.00
CA GLU A 145 17.89 -0.54 18.33
C GLU A 145 17.97 -1.16 16.93
N THR A 146 17.45 -2.37 16.74
CA THR A 146 17.40 -3.01 15.41
C THR A 146 16.50 -2.20 14.48
N THR A 147 15.34 -1.77 14.97
CA THR A 147 14.41 -0.92 14.21
C THR A 147 15.04 0.44 13.90
N ARG A 148 15.73 1.07 14.86
CA ARG A 148 16.45 2.32 14.65
C ARG A 148 17.46 2.20 13.50
N LYS A 149 18.29 1.16 13.53
CA LYS A 149 19.29 0.88 12.47
C LYS A 149 18.62 0.64 11.12
N TYR A 150 17.53 -0.11 11.09
CA TYR A 150 16.76 -0.34 9.86
C TYR A 150 16.25 0.97 9.25
N LEU A 151 15.64 1.85 10.03
CA LEU A 151 15.09 3.10 9.51
C LEU A 151 16.17 4.01 8.91
N GLN A 152 17.37 4.02 9.49
CA GLN A 152 18.52 4.75 8.94
C GLN A 152 19.11 4.05 7.70
N GLY A 153 19.28 2.73 7.77
CA GLY A 153 19.81 1.90 6.70
C GLY A 153 18.93 1.91 5.46
N PHE A 154 17.61 1.95 5.64
CA PHE A 154 16.65 2.08 4.56
C PHE A 154 16.89 3.35 3.75
N TRP A 155 17.06 4.49 4.41
CA TRP A 155 17.45 5.72 3.72
C TRP A 155 18.84 5.65 3.10
N ALA A 156 19.82 5.17 3.85
CA ALA A 156 21.21 5.09 3.39
C ALA A 156 21.38 4.24 2.12
N ALA A 157 20.62 3.15 2.01
CA ALA A 157 20.70 2.24 0.86
C ALA A 157 19.90 2.73 -0.36
N HIS A 158 18.85 3.54 -0.16
CA HIS A 158 17.95 3.96 -1.23
C HIS A 158 18.20 5.39 -1.75
N VAL A 159 18.84 6.27 -0.97
CA VAL A 159 19.27 7.58 -1.44
C VAL A 159 20.67 7.48 -2.06
N LEU A 160 20.72 7.49 -3.39
CA LEU A 160 21.97 7.35 -4.16
C LEU A 160 22.79 8.64 -4.17
N ASP A 161 22.11 9.79 -4.24
CA ASP A 161 22.72 11.11 -4.21
C ASP A 161 21.84 12.05 -3.38
N TRP A 162 22.28 12.37 -2.16
CA TRP A 162 21.56 13.24 -1.23
C TRP A 162 21.43 14.69 -1.72
N ARG A 163 22.31 15.16 -2.62
CA ARG A 163 22.24 16.52 -3.16
C ARG A 163 21.21 16.65 -4.28
N LYS A 164 21.06 15.61 -5.09
CA LYS A 164 20.08 15.56 -6.19
C LYS A 164 18.78 14.85 -5.82
N LEU A 165 18.74 14.28 -4.61
CA LEU A 165 17.70 13.37 -4.17
C LEU A 165 17.44 12.27 -5.22
N ASP A 166 18.53 11.71 -5.76
CA ASP A 166 18.44 10.57 -6.66
C ASP A 166 18.10 9.33 -5.82
N LEU A 167 16.94 8.74 -6.07
CA LEU A 167 16.39 7.63 -5.30
C LEU A 167 16.33 6.36 -6.11
N SER A 168 16.76 5.26 -5.49
CA SER A 168 16.46 3.94 -6.00
C SER A 168 15.36 3.30 -5.16
N ARG A 169 14.34 2.76 -5.83
CA ARG A 169 13.45 1.73 -5.28
C ARG A 169 14.18 0.44 -4.80
N HIS A 170 15.43 0.23 -5.20
CA HIS A 170 16.27 -0.91 -4.79
C HIS A 170 17.43 -0.43 -3.91
N GLY A 171 17.56 -1.00 -2.71
CA GLY A 171 18.67 -0.78 -1.79
C GLY A 171 19.58 -2.01 -1.71
N GLU A 172 20.88 -1.80 -1.76
CA GLU A 172 21.87 -2.87 -1.62
C GLU A 172 22.13 -3.20 -0.14
N TYR A 173 22.16 -4.50 0.17
CA TYR A 173 22.60 -5.01 1.48
C TYR A 173 24.12 -4.85 1.66
N GLY A 174 24.62 -5.02 2.89
CA GLY A 174 26.05 -5.03 3.17
C GLY A 174 26.73 -3.65 3.18
N LYS A 175 25.97 -2.58 2.92
CA LYS A 175 26.49 -1.19 2.95
C LYS A 175 26.42 -0.60 4.35
N SER A 176 27.57 -0.24 4.90
CA SER A 176 27.63 0.57 6.13
C SER A 176 27.38 2.05 5.83
N PHE A 177 26.93 2.78 6.86
CA PHE A 177 26.64 4.21 6.76
C PHE A 177 26.98 4.94 8.07
N PRO A 178 27.25 6.25 8.02
CA PRO A 178 27.42 7.06 9.22
C PRO A 178 26.19 7.01 10.12
N GLU A 179 26.38 6.90 11.44
CA GLU A 179 25.26 6.86 12.39
C GLU A 179 24.38 8.12 12.33
N ASN A 180 24.95 9.28 11.98
CA ASN A 180 24.21 10.53 11.78
C ASN A 180 23.87 10.78 10.30
N ILE A 181 23.44 9.75 9.56
CA ILE A 181 23.22 9.81 8.10
C ILE A 181 22.39 11.03 7.65
N PHE A 182 21.30 11.35 8.36
CA PHE A 182 20.44 12.49 8.04
C PHE A 182 21.13 13.85 8.25
N GLY A 183 22.13 13.93 9.13
CA GLY A 183 22.90 15.14 9.40
C GLY A 183 24.13 15.32 8.51
N GLN A 184 24.39 14.40 7.56
CA GLN A 184 25.56 14.48 6.67
C GLN A 184 25.43 15.59 5.64
N THR A 185 24.21 15.92 5.23
CA THR A 185 23.92 16.96 4.24
C THR A 185 22.61 17.67 4.60
N GLU A 186 22.46 18.91 4.11
CA GLU A 186 21.23 19.67 4.25
C GLU A 186 20.38 19.54 2.97
N PRO A 187 19.07 19.30 3.09
CA PRO A 187 18.18 19.19 1.93
C PRO A 187 18.13 20.49 1.12
N GLN A 188 18.14 20.37 -0.21
CA GLN A 188 18.03 21.49 -1.15
C GLN A 188 16.99 21.14 -2.23
N PRO A 189 16.01 22.02 -2.55
CA PRO A 189 15.02 21.76 -3.59
C PRO A 189 15.66 21.33 -4.91
N VAL A 190 15.18 20.20 -5.46
CA VAL A 190 15.68 19.65 -6.73
C VAL A 190 14.69 19.91 -7.87
N VAL A 191 13.40 20.01 -7.55
CA VAL A 191 12.37 20.42 -8.49
C VAL A 191 12.29 21.95 -8.55
N ASN A 192 12.34 22.50 -9.77
CA ASN A 192 12.04 23.92 -10.01
C ASN A 192 10.65 24.06 -10.63
N PRO A 193 9.63 24.49 -9.88
CA PRO A 193 8.25 24.59 -10.39
C PRO A 193 8.10 25.57 -11.56
N ASN A 194 9.01 26.54 -11.73
CA ASN A 194 8.98 27.50 -12.85
C ASN A 194 9.40 26.87 -14.19
N ARG A 195 9.92 25.63 -14.19
CA ARG A 195 10.32 24.90 -15.39
C ARG A 195 9.31 23.84 -15.82
N TRP A 196 8.20 23.70 -15.10
CA TRP A 196 7.18 22.71 -15.40
C TRP A 196 6.75 22.78 -16.90
N PRO A 197 6.58 21.66 -17.62
CA PRO A 197 6.61 20.26 -17.15
C PRO A 197 8.00 19.61 -17.12
N GLU A 198 9.07 20.38 -17.33
CA GLU A 198 10.44 19.86 -17.20
C GLU A 198 10.70 19.43 -15.75
N LEU A 199 11.30 18.24 -15.59
CA LEU A 199 11.66 17.66 -14.31
C LEU A 199 13.18 17.44 -14.27
N PRO A 200 13.80 17.40 -13.07
CA PRO A 200 15.17 16.94 -12.94
C PRO A 200 15.34 15.54 -13.54
N GLU A 201 16.48 15.29 -14.20
CA GLU A 201 16.81 13.97 -14.73
C GLU A 201 17.70 13.21 -13.73
N THR A 202 17.30 11.99 -13.38
CA THR A 202 17.99 11.13 -12.41
C THR A 202 18.23 9.72 -12.97
N ILE A 203 19.18 8.98 -12.38
CA ILE A 203 19.39 7.57 -12.76
C ILE A 203 18.35 6.70 -12.07
N GLY A 204 18.13 6.94 -10.78
CA GLY A 204 17.10 6.32 -9.97
C GLY A 204 15.70 6.83 -10.30
N LEU A 205 14.72 6.04 -9.90
CA LEU A 205 13.30 6.24 -10.20
C LEU A 205 12.60 6.68 -8.93
N THR A 206 12.23 7.96 -8.88
CA THR A 206 11.65 8.65 -7.72
C THR A 206 10.14 8.38 -7.56
N PHE A 207 9.73 7.13 -7.82
CA PHE A 207 8.33 6.73 -7.76
C PHE A 207 7.74 6.99 -6.37
N VAL A 208 6.51 7.48 -6.33
CA VAL A 208 5.78 7.75 -5.10
C VAL A 208 5.67 6.50 -4.22
N ASN A 209 5.56 5.32 -4.83
CA ASN A 209 5.38 4.08 -4.09
C ASN A 209 6.57 3.66 -3.23
N ALA A 210 7.79 3.86 -3.71
CA ALA A 210 8.99 3.68 -2.89
C ALA A 210 9.27 4.88 -1.99
N SER A 211 9.07 6.10 -2.51
CA SER A 211 9.39 7.33 -1.78
C SER A 211 8.51 7.52 -0.54
N THR A 212 7.26 7.05 -0.58
CA THR A 212 6.36 7.15 0.58
C THR A 212 6.84 6.27 1.73
N ASP A 213 7.34 5.06 1.48
CA ASP A 213 7.91 4.22 2.54
C ASP A 213 9.13 4.90 3.20
N LEU A 214 9.97 5.59 2.41
CA LEU A 214 11.08 6.38 2.96
C LEU A 214 10.57 7.53 3.84
N ILE A 215 9.60 8.32 3.38
CA ILE A 215 9.00 9.41 4.16
C ILE A 215 8.42 8.85 5.47
N TYR A 216 7.64 7.77 5.38
CA TYR A 216 7.02 7.10 6.53
C TYR A 216 8.10 6.63 7.53
N ALA A 217 9.16 5.97 7.05
CA ALA A 217 10.28 5.52 7.87
C ALA A 217 11.00 6.69 8.59
N ALA A 218 11.27 7.80 7.90
CA ALA A 218 11.93 8.96 8.52
C ALA A 218 11.04 9.65 9.56
N CYS A 219 9.73 9.74 9.33
CA CYS A 219 8.78 10.26 10.31
C CYS A 219 8.73 9.39 11.58
N HIS A 220 8.76 8.06 11.45
CA HIS A 220 8.85 7.15 12.61
C HIS A 220 10.21 7.21 13.29
N TYR A 221 11.30 7.32 12.53
CA TYR A 221 12.63 7.50 13.12
C TYR A 221 12.68 8.78 13.97
N TYR A 222 12.12 9.88 13.46
CA TYR A 222 11.96 11.11 14.23
C TYR A 222 11.10 10.90 15.48
N LYS A 223 9.94 10.23 15.36
CA LYS A 223 9.05 9.91 16.49
C LYS A 223 9.78 9.20 17.64
N TYR A 224 10.73 8.32 17.32
CA TYR A 224 11.45 7.52 18.32
C TYR A 224 12.75 8.16 18.82
N SER A 225 13.43 8.95 18.00
CA SER A 225 14.78 9.49 18.31
C SER A 225 14.81 10.98 18.61
N GLY A 226 13.83 11.75 18.13
CA GLY A 226 13.84 13.21 18.12
C GLY A 226 14.80 13.86 17.10
N ASP A 227 15.38 13.09 16.16
CA ASP A 227 16.34 13.63 15.17
C ASP A 227 15.67 14.59 14.18
N GLN A 228 15.88 15.88 14.40
CA GLN A 228 15.34 16.96 13.57
C GLN A 228 15.78 16.89 12.10
N ASN A 229 16.93 16.28 11.79
CA ASN A 229 17.37 16.16 10.41
C ASN A 229 16.56 15.11 9.66
N ALA A 230 16.12 14.04 10.32
CA ALA A 230 15.29 13.02 9.69
C ALA A 230 13.94 13.59 9.24
N ILE A 231 13.29 14.40 10.10
CA ILE A 231 12.02 15.04 9.71
C ILE A 231 12.21 16.09 8.61
N LYS A 232 13.33 16.85 8.62
CA LYS A 232 13.67 17.74 7.50
C LYS A 232 13.77 16.97 6.18
N TRP A 233 14.43 15.81 6.16
CA TRP A 233 14.55 14.96 4.97
C TRP A 233 13.20 14.37 4.54
N ALA A 234 12.38 13.89 5.47
CA ALA A 234 11.04 13.38 5.18
C ALA A 234 10.18 14.45 4.49
N LYS A 235 10.12 15.65 5.09
CA LYS A 235 9.37 16.79 4.53
C LYS A 235 9.95 17.25 3.21
N HIS A 236 11.27 17.32 3.09
CA HIS A 236 11.94 17.70 1.86
C HIS A 236 11.62 16.76 0.70
N LEU A 237 11.64 15.44 0.94
CA LEU A 237 11.29 14.43 -0.05
C LEU A 237 9.84 14.57 -0.50
N TYR A 238 8.90 14.66 0.45
CA TYR A 238 7.49 14.84 0.07
C TYR A 238 7.25 16.15 -0.69
N HIS A 239 7.92 17.23 -0.28
CA HIS A 239 7.82 18.53 -0.93
C HIS A 239 8.28 18.50 -2.40
N GLN A 240 9.16 17.57 -2.82
CA GLN A 240 9.50 17.46 -4.24
C GLN A 240 8.30 17.03 -5.09
N PHE A 241 7.43 16.16 -4.59
CA PHE A 241 6.17 15.81 -5.25
C PHE A 241 5.22 17.02 -5.32
N VAL A 242 5.18 17.83 -4.25
CA VAL A 242 4.36 19.05 -4.19
C VAL A 242 4.83 20.08 -5.20
N LEU A 243 6.15 20.30 -5.32
CA LEU A 243 6.74 21.22 -6.29
C LEU A 243 6.56 20.74 -7.74
N ALA A 244 6.46 19.43 -7.96
CA ALA A 244 6.26 18.85 -9.29
C ALA A 244 4.78 18.82 -9.74
N ARG A 245 3.83 19.16 -8.86
CA ARG A 245 2.40 19.30 -9.22
C ARG A 245 2.21 20.25 -10.39
N HIS A 246 1.18 19.98 -11.18
CA HIS A 246 0.83 20.86 -12.29
C HIS A 246 0.49 22.29 -11.76
N PRO A 247 1.03 23.37 -12.34
CA PRO A 247 0.98 24.71 -11.76
C PRO A 247 -0.42 25.32 -11.64
N LYS A 248 -1.38 24.90 -12.48
CA LYS A 248 -2.78 25.37 -12.43
C LYS A 248 -3.73 24.43 -11.70
N THR A 249 -3.86 23.19 -12.16
CA THR A 249 -4.75 22.18 -11.56
C THR A 249 -4.31 21.73 -10.18
N ARG A 250 -3.01 21.87 -9.84
CA ARG A 250 -2.39 21.36 -8.60
C ARG A 250 -2.49 19.84 -8.44
N MET A 251 -2.89 19.12 -9.49
CA MET A 251 -2.99 17.66 -9.44
C MET A 251 -1.63 17.03 -9.12
N PRO A 252 -1.64 15.93 -8.35
CA PRO A 252 -0.43 15.26 -7.92
C PRO A 252 0.34 14.63 -9.09
N VAL A 253 1.56 14.19 -8.80
CA VAL A 253 2.43 13.47 -9.73
C VAL A 253 2.82 12.11 -9.18
N TYR A 254 3.09 11.16 -10.06
CA TYR A 254 3.56 9.82 -9.68
C TYR A 254 5.04 9.79 -9.27
N GLN A 255 5.84 10.73 -9.75
CA GLN A 255 7.26 10.90 -9.45
C GLN A 255 7.67 12.35 -9.67
N PHE A 256 8.82 12.78 -9.17
CA PHE A 256 9.29 14.17 -9.29
C PHE A 256 10.54 14.34 -10.17
N SER A 257 11.03 13.26 -10.78
CA SER A 257 12.14 13.27 -11.75
C SER A 257 11.80 12.48 -13.01
N SER A 258 12.50 12.74 -14.11
CA SER A 258 12.49 11.89 -15.31
C SER A 258 13.73 10.99 -15.33
N PRO A 259 13.67 9.78 -15.88
CA PRO A 259 14.87 8.97 -16.04
C PRO A 259 15.81 9.61 -17.07
N LEU A 260 17.08 9.75 -16.69
CA LEU A 260 18.15 10.19 -17.59
C LEU A 260 18.33 9.15 -18.70
N GLN A 261 18.20 9.58 -19.96
CA GLN A 261 18.54 8.74 -21.11
C GLN A 261 20.05 8.51 -21.16
N ARG A 262 20.46 7.25 -21.15
CA ARG A 262 21.86 6.80 -21.17
C ARG A 262 22.19 5.97 -22.41
N GLU A 263 21.18 5.43 -23.08
CA GLU A 263 21.30 4.60 -24.28
C GLU A 263 20.39 5.10 -25.41
N PRO A 264 20.69 4.77 -26.68
CA PRO A 264 19.78 5.02 -27.80
C PRO A 264 18.44 4.28 -27.62
N ILE A 265 17.35 4.92 -28.04
CA ILE A 265 16.02 4.30 -28.01
C ILE A 265 16.01 3.10 -28.97
N PRO A 266 15.58 1.90 -28.53
CA PRO A 266 15.51 0.72 -29.38
C PRO A 266 14.36 0.80 -30.39
N ASP A 267 14.49 0.09 -31.52
CA ASP A 267 13.42 -0.02 -32.53
C ASP A 267 12.18 -0.77 -32.01
N ASP A 268 12.37 -1.69 -31.06
CA ASP A 268 11.28 -2.40 -30.38
C ASP A 268 10.74 -1.57 -29.21
N ASP A 269 9.56 -0.98 -29.41
CA ASP A 269 8.85 -0.16 -28.44
C ASP A 269 8.52 -0.91 -27.13
N ARG A 270 8.45 -2.24 -27.14
CA ARG A 270 8.23 -3.06 -25.94
C ARG A 270 9.42 -3.04 -25.00
N ASN A 271 10.60 -2.66 -25.50
CA ASN A 271 11.79 -2.52 -24.69
C ASN A 271 11.79 -1.18 -23.94
N THR A 272 11.33 -1.23 -22.68
CA THR A 272 10.93 -0.07 -21.89
C THR A 272 11.86 0.25 -20.72
N PHE A 273 13.11 -0.26 -20.74
CA PHE A 273 14.10 0.09 -19.72
C PHE A 273 14.29 1.61 -19.60
N SER A 274 14.44 2.10 -18.37
CA SER A 274 14.51 3.53 -18.09
C SER A 274 15.79 4.21 -18.60
N TRP A 275 16.86 3.46 -18.88
CA TRP A 275 18.06 4.02 -19.52
C TRP A 275 17.82 4.47 -20.97
N PHE A 276 16.68 4.15 -21.57
CA PHE A 276 16.25 4.72 -22.87
C PHE A 276 15.51 6.05 -22.73
N GLY A 277 15.43 6.63 -21.52
CA GLY A 277 14.73 7.88 -21.24
C GLY A 277 13.30 7.69 -20.75
N ASP A 278 12.58 8.81 -20.59
CA ASP A 278 11.22 8.82 -20.05
C ASP A 278 10.26 8.01 -20.93
N ARG A 279 9.61 7.02 -20.32
CA ARG A 279 8.79 6.07 -21.05
C ARG A 279 7.46 6.65 -21.51
N ALA A 280 6.90 7.62 -20.79
CA ALA A 280 5.71 8.34 -21.25
C ALA A 280 6.07 9.24 -22.43
N LYS A 281 7.23 9.91 -22.38
CA LYS A 281 7.74 10.71 -23.50
C LYS A 281 7.94 9.85 -24.75
N ARG A 282 8.48 8.64 -24.61
CA ARG A 282 8.64 7.70 -25.74
C ARG A 282 7.29 7.29 -26.33
N GLN A 283 6.35 6.87 -25.48
CA GLN A 283 5.08 6.33 -25.97
C GLN A 283 4.09 7.40 -26.45
N PHE A 284 4.10 8.58 -25.84
CA PHE A 284 3.08 9.63 -26.03
C PHE A 284 3.63 11.00 -26.41
N GLY A 285 4.95 11.21 -26.32
CA GLY A 285 5.58 12.49 -26.68
C GLY A 285 5.30 12.95 -28.12
N PRO A 286 5.24 12.07 -29.14
CA PRO A 286 4.90 12.48 -30.50
C PRO A 286 3.52 13.16 -30.62
N GLU A 287 2.53 12.77 -29.82
CA GLU A 287 1.17 13.31 -29.86
C GLU A 287 0.95 14.46 -28.85
N PHE A 288 1.61 14.41 -27.70
CA PHE A 288 1.32 15.33 -26.57
C PHE A 288 2.48 16.26 -26.20
N GLY A 289 3.67 16.07 -26.77
CA GLY A 289 4.83 16.91 -26.50
C GLY A 289 5.32 16.81 -25.06
N GLU A 290 5.60 17.95 -24.43
CA GLU A 290 6.32 18.02 -23.15
C GLU A 290 5.51 17.56 -21.93
N ILE A 291 4.17 17.50 -22.01
CA ILE A 291 3.35 16.94 -20.91
C ILE A 291 3.58 15.45 -20.73
N ALA A 292 3.97 14.74 -21.79
CA ALA A 292 4.25 13.31 -21.79
C ALA A 292 5.52 13.02 -21.00
N ARG A 293 5.35 12.90 -19.69
CA ARG A 293 6.34 12.50 -18.69
C ARG A 293 5.68 11.55 -17.72
N GLU A 294 6.45 10.59 -17.20
CA GLU A 294 5.91 9.56 -16.31
C GLU A 294 5.20 10.16 -15.09
N ALA A 295 5.77 11.23 -14.55
CA ALA A 295 5.21 12.01 -13.45
C ALA A 295 3.77 12.49 -13.67
N ASN A 296 3.43 12.83 -14.92
CA ASN A 296 2.18 13.49 -15.25
C ASN A 296 1.06 12.52 -15.64
N VAL A 297 1.35 11.22 -15.72
CA VAL A 297 0.35 10.20 -16.09
C VAL A 297 -0.53 9.86 -14.89
N LEU A 298 -1.83 10.18 -14.98
CA LEU A 298 -2.88 9.81 -14.01
C LEU A 298 -3.97 8.93 -14.66
N PHE A 299 -3.60 8.18 -15.70
CA PHE A 299 -4.48 7.21 -16.39
C PHE A 299 -3.97 5.77 -16.31
N ARG A 300 -2.91 5.52 -15.52
CA ARG A 300 -2.54 4.19 -15.03
C ARG A 300 -3.13 4.02 -13.62
N ASP A 301 -2.91 2.86 -13.01
CA ASP A 301 -3.10 2.64 -11.57
C ASP A 301 -2.66 3.87 -10.75
N SER A 302 -3.67 4.61 -10.29
CA SER A 302 -3.54 5.86 -9.54
C SER A 302 -3.63 5.60 -8.04
N TRP A 303 -3.88 4.36 -7.62
CA TRP A 303 -3.97 3.96 -6.23
C TRP A 303 -2.77 4.44 -5.40
N PRO A 304 -1.52 4.31 -5.88
CA PRO A 304 -0.34 4.85 -5.20
C PRO A 304 -0.42 6.33 -4.84
N VAL A 305 -1.08 7.14 -5.67
CA VAL A 305 -1.11 8.60 -5.58
C VAL A 305 -2.29 9.10 -4.73
N VAL A 306 -3.39 8.34 -4.67
CA VAL A 306 -4.67 8.82 -4.13
C VAL A 306 -5.16 8.02 -2.92
N VAL A 307 -4.58 6.85 -2.66
CA VAL A 307 -4.87 6.03 -1.48
C VAL A 307 -3.63 5.87 -0.63
N ASP A 308 -2.66 5.06 -1.06
CA ASP A 308 -1.53 4.65 -0.20
C ASP A 308 -0.67 5.83 0.25
N ASN A 309 -0.24 6.70 -0.68
CA ASN A 309 0.53 7.89 -0.30
C ASN A 309 -0.26 8.84 0.61
N PRO A 310 -1.46 9.31 0.25
CA PRO A 310 -2.24 10.16 1.14
C PRO A 310 -2.48 9.56 2.51
N LEU A 311 -2.84 8.28 2.62
CA LEU A 311 -3.09 7.65 3.92
C LEU A 311 -1.85 7.63 4.81
N ALA A 312 -0.67 7.32 4.24
CA ALA A 312 0.58 7.34 4.99
C ALA A 312 1.00 8.76 5.40
N ILE A 313 0.89 9.74 4.50
CA ILE A 313 1.27 11.13 4.80
C ILE A 313 0.32 11.76 5.82
N LEU A 314 -0.99 11.53 5.72
CA LEU A 314 -1.97 11.99 6.71
C LEU A 314 -1.71 11.36 8.08
N GLU A 315 -1.31 10.09 8.13
CA GLU A 315 -0.93 9.45 9.40
C GLU A 315 0.33 10.08 10.00
N CYS A 316 1.37 10.31 9.19
CA CYS A 316 2.55 11.06 9.62
C CYS A 316 2.18 12.45 10.14
N ALA A 317 1.40 13.21 9.38
CA ALA A 317 0.98 14.55 9.76
C ALA A 317 0.21 14.54 11.10
N ARG A 318 -0.66 13.55 11.31
CA ARG A 318 -1.43 13.38 12.55
C ARG A 318 -0.55 13.13 13.77
N PHE A 319 0.36 12.14 13.74
CA PHE A 319 1.16 11.83 14.92
C PHE A 319 2.28 12.84 15.17
N LEU A 320 2.68 13.61 14.15
CA LEU A 320 3.64 14.71 14.27
C LEU A 320 2.99 16.05 14.64
N ALA A 321 1.67 16.17 14.49
CA ALA A 321 0.95 17.43 14.48
C ALA A 321 1.57 18.45 13.49
N ASP A 322 1.90 18.00 12.28
CA ASP A 322 2.55 18.82 11.25
C ASP A 322 1.51 19.41 10.27
N GLU A 323 1.28 20.72 10.40
CA GLU A 323 0.31 21.46 9.57
C GLU A 323 0.72 21.51 8.09
N GLU A 324 2.02 21.61 7.80
CA GLU A 324 2.52 21.72 6.42
C GLU A 324 2.33 20.41 5.64
N LEU A 325 2.65 19.26 6.26
CA LEU A 325 2.34 17.95 5.68
C LEU A 325 0.82 17.77 5.48
N THR A 326 0.01 18.26 6.42
CA THR A 326 -1.45 18.22 6.33
C THR A 326 -1.95 19.02 5.12
N GLU A 327 -1.51 20.26 4.98
CA GLU A 327 -1.87 21.15 3.87
C GLU A 327 -1.46 20.57 2.51
N TRP A 328 -0.21 20.10 2.42
CA TRP A 328 0.30 19.50 1.18
C TRP A 328 -0.50 18.26 0.78
N ALA A 329 -0.80 17.35 1.70
CA ALA A 329 -1.61 16.17 1.40
C ALA A 329 -3.02 16.55 0.93
N ILE A 330 -3.69 17.43 1.67
CA ILE A 330 -5.06 17.86 1.37
C ILE A 330 -5.15 18.58 0.02
N GLU A 331 -4.20 19.46 -0.31
CA GLU A 331 -4.18 20.13 -1.61
C GLU A 331 -4.13 19.11 -2.76
N GLY A 332 -3.28 18.09 -2.66
CA GLY A 332 -3.14 17.05 -3.67
C GLY A 332 -4.40 16.18 -3.82
N ILE A 333 -4.99 15.77 -2.70
CA ILE A 333 -6.24 14.99 -2.65
C ILE A 333 -7.38 15.78 -3.31
N ASN A 334 -7.59 17.02 -2.87
CA ASN A 334 -8.64 17.90 -3.41
C ASN A 334 -8.44 18.15 -4.90
N ALA A 335 -7.21 18.45 -5.32
CA ALA A 335 -6.89 18.68 -6.72
C ALA A 335 -7.17 17.45 -7.58
N TYR A 336 -6.76 16.25 -7.14
CA TYR A 336 -7.05 15.03 -7.90
C TYR A 336 -8.55 14.82 -8.10
N PHE A 337 -9.32 14.73 -7.02
CA PHE A 337 -10.75 14.41 -7.13
C PHE A 337 -11.56 15.53 -7.80
N ARG A 338 -11.16 16.79 -7.66
CA ARG A 338 -11.82 17.92 -8.35
C ARG A 338 -11.80 17.77 -9.88
N TYR A 339 -10.73 17.20 -10.43
CA TYR A 339 -10.55 17.07 -11.89
C TYR A 339 -10.86 15.67 -12.39
N ALA A 340 -10.42 14.64 -11.67
CA ALA A 340 -10.47 13.26 -12.12
C ALA A 340 -11.78 12.54 -11.76
N TRP A 341 -12.59 13.02 -10.81
CA TRP A 341 -13.84 12.36 -10.44
C TRP A 341 -15.05 13.01 -11.12
N ASP A 342 -15.78 12.22 -11.90
CA ASP A 342 -17.07 12.59 -12.46
C ASP A 342 -18.19 12.24 -11.46
N GLU A 343 -18.69 13.24 -10.75
CA GLU A 343 -19.76 13.09 -9.75
C GLU A 343 -21.04 12.49 -10.37
N SER A 344 -21.31 12.76 -11.65
CA SER A 344 -22.58 12.37 -12.28
C SER A 344 -22.65 10.88 -12.62
N THR A 345 -21.53 10.29 -13.04
CA THR A 345 -21.41 8.86 -13.35
C THR A 345 -20.75 8.07 -12.23
N ASN A 346 -20.18 8.74 -11.24
CA ASN A 346 -19.35 8.17 -10.18
C ASN A 346 -18.17 7.37 -10.75
N GLU A 347 -17.46 7.95 -11.71
CA GLU A 347 -16.29 7.34 -12.36
C GLU A 347 -15.06 8.23 -12.22
N ILE A 348 -13.88 7.60 -12.29
CA ILE A 348 -12.59 8.26 -12.44
C ILE A 348 -12.24 8.37 -13.92
N ILE A 349 -11.92 9.59 -14.33
CA ILE A 349 -11.51 9.96 -15.67
C ILE A 349 -10.00 9.71 -15.81
N PRO A 350 -9.54 8.97 -16.83
CA PRO A 350 -8.12 8.88 -17.14
C PRO A 350 -7.61 10.23 -17.64
N MET A 351 -6.58 10.81 -17.02
CA MET A 351 -6.09 12.15 -17.38
C MET A 351 -4.57 12.29 -17.36
N TRP A 352 -4.06 13.29 -18.07
CA TRP A 352 -2.81 13.94 -17.67
C TRP A 352 -3.08 14.80 -16.43
N ASN A 353 -2.07 15.02 -15.58
CA ASN A 353 -2.20 15.93 -14.43
C ASN A 353 -2.47 17.41 -14.81
N SER A 354 -2.48 17.75 -16.11
CA SER A 354 -2.97 19.03 -16.63
C SER A 354 -4.51 19.15 -16.64
N GLY A 355 -5.22 18.06 -16.41
CA GLY A 355 -6.68 17.99 -16.51
C GLY A 355 -7.17 17.72 -17.93
N GLN A 356 -6.28 17.31 -18.84
CA GLN A 356 -6.67 16.81 -20.14
C GLN A 356 -7.28 15.41 -19.98
N ASP A 357 -8.58 15.29 -20.28
CA ASP A 357 -9.31 14.02 -20.34
C ASP A 357 -8.76 13.17 -21.49
N MET A 358 -8.42 11.92 -21.18
CA MET A 358 -7.85 10.94 -22.08
C MET A 358 -8.81 9.78 -22.38
N THR A 359 -10.08 9.90 -22.00
CA THR A 359 -11.12 8.89 -22.26
C THR A 359 -11.22 8.61 -23.77
N GLY A 360 -11.15 7.33 -24.15
CA GLY A 360 -11.21 6.88 -25.53
C GLY A 360 -9.91 7.06 -26.32
N TYR A 361 -8.84 7.57 -25.71
CA TYR A 361 -7.54 7.62 -26.39
C TYR A 361 -6.99 6.21 -26.58
N VAL A 362 -6.63 5.89 -27.82
CA VAL A 362 -6.09 4.58 -28.21
C VAL A 362 -4.59 4.71 -28.46
N PHE A 363 -3.80 3.85 -27.80
CA PHE A 363 -2.34 3.90 -27.91
C PHE A 363 -1.90 3.64 -29.37
N PRO A 364 -1.16 4.59 -29.99
CA PRO A 364 -0.74 4.46 -31.39
C PRO A 364 0.43 3.48 -31.57
N ARG A 365 1.13 3.14 -30.47
CA ARG A 365 2.32 2.29 -30.41
C ARG A 365 2.41 1.55 -29.07
N ASP A 366 3.17 0.46 -29.08
CA ASP A 366 3.54 -0.28 -27.88
C ASP A 366 4.36 0.62 -26.95
N GLY A 367 4.48 0.22 -25.69
CA GLY A 367 5.32 0.94 -24.73
C GLY A 367 5.01 0.55 -23.30
N TYR A 368 5.53 1.36 -22.38
CA TYR A 368 5.51 1.06 -20.95
C TYR A 368 4.10 1.04 -20.34
N TYR A 369 3.17 1.77 -20.92
CA TYR A 369 1.81 1.88 -20.41
C TYR A 369 0.84 0.85 -21.01
N GLY A 370 1.28 0.11 -22.03
CA GLY A 370 0.48 -0.93 -22.68
C GLY A 370 0.81 -1.07 -24.17
N ASP A 371 0.20 -2.08 -24.78
CA ASP A 371 0.35 -2.39 -26.18
C ASP A 371 -0.43 -1.40 -27.07
N LYS A 372 -0.01 -1.27 -28.33
CA LYS A 372 -0.74 -0.55 -29.37
C LYS A 372 -2.18 -1.06 -29.45
N GLY A 373 -3.13 -0.13 -29.51
CA GLY A 373 -4.55 -0.45 -29.55
C GLY A 373 -5.22 -0.52 -28.17
N THR A 374 -4.47 -0.44 -27.07
CA THR A 374 -5.07 -0.25 -25.74
C THR A 374 -5.81 1.09 -25.71
N GLU A 375 -7.10 1.03 -25.33
CA GLU A 375 -7.96 2.20 -25.17
C GLU A 375 -8.05 2.59 -23.69
N LEU A 376 -7.85 3.87 -23.38
CA LEU A 376 -8.04 4.40 -22.04
C LEU A 376 -9.53 4.58 -21.74
N LYS A 377 -9.99 3.91 -20.67
CA LYS A 377 -11.39 3.93 -20.24
C LYS A 377 -11.52 4.54 -18.87
N ARG A 378 -12.65 5.20 -18.64
CA ARG A 378 -13.12 5.58 -17.30
C ARG A 378 -13.21 4.34 -16.43
N GLN A 379 -12.88 4.52 -15.15
CA GLN A 379 -12.94 3.45 -14.15
C GLN A 379 -14.02 3.77 -13.13
N PRO A 380 -14.79 2.78 -12.65
CA PRO A 380 -15.69 2.99 -11.51
C PRO A 380 -14.92 3.56 -10.31
N THR A 381 -15.53 4.48 -9.57
CA THR A 381 -14.92 5.02 -8.34
C THR A 381 -14.85 3.91 -7.29
N ASP A 382 -13.68 3.71 -6.69
CA ASP A 382 -13.48 2.72 -5.63
C ASP A 382 -13.94 3.27 -4.26
N PRO A 383 -14.76 2.54 -3.48
CA PRO A 383 -15.15 2.94 -2.13
C PRO A 383 -13.97 3.22 -1.19
N ALA A 384 -12.78 2.70 -1.46
CA ALA A 384 -11.57 2.95 -0.68
C ALA A 384 -11.17 4.42 -0.64
N TYR A 385 -11.54 5.20 -1.66
CA TYR A 385 -11.24 6.64 -1.71
C TYR A 385 -11.90 7.42 -0.56
N LEU A 386 -13.02 6.93 -0.02
CA LEU A 386 -13.65 7.54 1.14
C LEU A 386 -12.75 7.53 2.38
N LEU A 387 -11.88 6.52 2.56
CA LEU A 387 -10.98 6.50 3.73
C LEU A 387 -10.01 7.68 3.68
N THR A 388 -9.41 7.94 2.51
CA THR A 388 -8.53 9.09 2.29
C THR A 388 -9.26 10.40 2.59
N LEU A 389 -10.46 10.59 2.04
CA LEU A 389 -11.25 11.81 2.19
C LEU A 389 -11.70 12.04 3.65
N VAL A 390 -12.12 10.99 4.35
CA VAL A 390 -12.54 11.08 5.76
C VAL A 390 -11.34 11.38 6.65
N ARG A 391 -10.19 10.71 6.47
CA ARG A 391 -8.98 11.01 7.26
C ARG A 391 -8.44 12.41 6.98
N ALA A 392 -8.49 12.87 5.73
CA ALA A 392 -8.15 14.24 5.41
C ALA A 392 -9.10 15.24 6.10
N SER A 393 -10.41 14.96 6.10
CA SER A 393 -11.42 15.79 6.76
C SER A 393 -11.29 15.76 8.29
N ALA A 394 -10.73 14.69 8.86
CA ALA A 394 -10.42 14.60 10.28
C ALA A 394 -9.32 15.58 10.72
N LEU A 395 -8.43 15.95 9.80
CA LEU A 395 -7.27 16.81 10.07
C LEU A 395 -7.49 18.26 9.61
N SER A 396 -8.66 18.59 9.03
CA SER A 396 -8.89 19.91 8.46
C SER A 396 -10.36 20.34 8.45
N GLU A 397 -10.57 21.65 8.53
CA GLU A 397 -11.87 22.30 8.34
C GLU A 397 -12.11 22.76 6.90
N ASN A 398 -11.29 22.30 5.94
CA ASN A 398 -11.43 22.66 4.53
C ASN A 398 -12.83 22.30 3.97
N ALA A 399 -13.61 23.33 3.63
CA ALA A 399 -15.00 23.18 3.21
C ALA A 399 -15.15 22.43 1.87
N ASP A 400 -14.20 22.61 0.95
CA ASP A 400 -14.21 21.92 -0.35
C ASP A 400 -14.01 20.41 -0.15
N LEU A 401 -13.09 20.04 0.74
CA LEU A 401 -12.80 18.64 1.11
C LEU A 401 -14.02 17.98 1.78
N ARG A 402 -14.67 18.68 2.72
CA ARG A 402 -15.88 18.14 3.39
C ARG A 402 -17.04 18.00 2.40
N THR A 403 -17.21 18.98 1.51
CA THR A 403 -18.20 18.92 0.43
C THR A 403 -17.93 17.73 -0.49
N LEU A 404 -16.68 17.53 -0.91
CA LEU A 404 -16.25 16.39 -1.72
C LEU A 404 -16.54 15.06 -1.01
N THR A 405 -16.18 14.95 0.27
CA THR A 405 -16.41 13.76 1.11
C THR A 405 -17.90 13.42 1.18
N ALA A 406 -18.75 14.40 1.49
CA ALA A 406 -20.20 14.22 1.61
C ALA A 406 -20.86 13.84 0.27
N LYS A 407 -20.40 14.42 -0.84
CA LYS A 407 -20.87 14.10 -2.19
C LYS A 407 -20.48 12.68 -2.58
N MET A 408 -19.21 12.29 -2.43
CA MET A 408 -18.75 10.94 -2.77
C MET A 408 -19.47 9.89 -1.93
N PHE A 409 -19.68 10.15 -0.63
CA PHE A 409 -20.49 9.30 0.25
C PHE A 409 -21.92 9.09 -0.31
N SER A 410 -22.53 10.16 -0.82
CA SER A 410 -23.86 10.11 -1.44
C SER A 410 -23.86 9.35 -2.77
N CYS A 411 -22.82 9.50 -3.61
CA CYS A 411 -22.68 8.77 -4.87
C CYS A 411 -22.52 7.25 -4.67
N PHE A 412 -21.95 6.83 -3.54
CA PHE A 412 -21.95 5.43 -3.10
C PHE A 412 -23.29 4.94 -2.52
N LYS A 413 -24.33 5.78 -2.56
CA LYS A 413 -25.69 5.48 -2.06
C LYS A 413 -25.72 5.09 -0.57
N LEU A 414 -24.77 5.62 0.21
CA LEU A 414 -24.65 5.35 1.64
C LEU A 414 -25.58 6.23 2.49
N GLY A 415 -26.18 7.26 1.89
CA GLY A 415 -27.04 8.23 2.55
C GLY A 415 -26.67 9.66 2.13
N LYS A 416 -26.82 10.60 3.06
CA LYS A 416 -26.43 12.00 2.89
C LYS A 416 -25.75 12.49 4.16
N LEU A 417 -24.62 13.16 4.01
CA LEU A 417 -23.93 13.86 5.08
C LEU A 417 -24.16 15.37 4.95
N ASP A 418 -24.10 16.08 6.07
CA ASP A 418 -24.00 17.53 6.06
C ASP A 418 -22.68 17.96 5.40
N LEU A 419 -22.74 18.96 4.51
CA LEU A 419 -21.58 19.36 3.70
C LEU A 419 -20.47 20.02 4.52
N GLN A 420 -20.79 20.53 5.72
CA GLN A 420 -19.85 21.25 6.57
C GLN A 420 -19.41 20.44 7.78
N THR A 421 -20.30 19.68 8.42
CA THR A 421 -19.98 18.94 9.64
C THR A 421 -19.69 17.47 9.39
N LEU A 422 -20.04 16.96 8.21
CA LEU A 422 -20.08 15.53 7.87
C LEU A 422 -21.02 14.70 8.77
N GLU A 423 -21.84 15.34 9.58
CA GLU A 423 -22.88 14.67 10.36
C GLU A 423 -23.87 13.96 9.42
N PRO A 424 -24.26 12.71 9.71
CA PRO A 424 -25.30 12.04 8.94
C PRO A 424 -26.63 12.78 8.97
N VAL A 425 -27.09 13.26 7.82
CA VAL A 425 -28.46 13.77 7.62
C VAL A 425 -29.41 12.60 7.40
N SER A 426 -28.97 11.59 6.65
CA SER A 426 -29.66 10.32 6.46
C SER A 426 -28.66 9.23 6.14
N LEU A 427 -28.95 7.99 6.52
CA LEU A 427 -28.13 6.83 6.17
C LEU A 427 -28.99 5.78 5.48
N THR A 428 -28.40 5.06 4.53
CA THR A 428 -29.06 3.89 3.97
C THR A 428 -29.15 2.78 5.03
N PRO A 429 -30.26 2.04 5.12
CA PRO A 429 -30.35 0.89 6.01
C PRO A 429 -29.61 -0.34 5.46
N LYS A 430 -29.29 -0.37 4.15
CA LYS A 430 -28.62 -1.50 3.48
C LYS A 430 -27.69 -1.00 2.37
N THR A 431 -26.57 -1.69 2.20
CA THR A 431 -25.62 -1.51 1.10
C THR A 431 -25.12 -2.87 0.63
N GLU A 432 -24.73 -2.97 -0.63
CA GLU A 432 -24.07 -4.14 -1.23
C GLU A 432 -22.55 -3.91 -1.37
N LEU A 433 -22.05 -2.74 -0.97
CA LEU A 433 -20.62 -2.45 -1.01
C LEU A 433 -19.85 -3.40 -0.09
N CYS A 434 -18.70 -3.84 -0.58
CA CYS A 434 -17.88 -4.86 0.03
C CYS A 434 -16.42 -4.42 -0.07
N SER A 435 -15.99 -3.56 0.85
CA SER A 435 -14.64 -2.99 0.88
C SER A 435 -14.14 -2.84 2.32
N PRO A 436 -12.96 -3.38 2.67
CA PRO A 436 -12.37 -3.19 3.99
C PRO A 436 -12.03 -1.72 4.28
N TYR A 437 -11.61 -0.96 3.25
CA TYR A 437 -11.36 0.48 3.38
C TYR A 437 -12.61 1.27 3.71
N LEU A 438 -13.77 0.86 3.17
CA LEU A 438 -15.04 1.48 3.51
C LEU A 438 -15.42 1.25 4.97
N VAL A 439 -15.13 0.08 5.55
CA VAL A 439 -15.31 -0.17 6.99
C VAL A 439 -14.49 0.84 7.79
N PHE A 440 -13.19 0.97 7.51
CA PHE A 440 -12.34 1.96 8.19
C PHE A 440 -12.87 3.39 8.02
N ALA A 441 -13.33 3.77 6.82
CA ALA A 441 -13.86 5.10 6.55
C ALA A 441 -15.10 5.42 7.40
N LEU A 442 -16.01 4.46 7.54
CA LEU A 442 -17.22 4.59 8.35
C LEU A 442 -16.91 4.66 9.85
N LEU A 443 -15.90 3.92 10.32
CA LEU A 443 -15.46 3.97 11.73
C LEU A 443 -14.74 5.29 12.05
N GLU A 444 -13.92 5.82 11.15
CA GLU A 444 -13.35 7.16 11.30
C GLU A 444 -14.44 8.23 11.31
N LEU A 445 -15.43 8.13 10.43
CA LEU A 445 -16.54 9.07 10.39
C LEU A 445 -17.41 8.98 11.65
N GLU A 446 -17.64 7.77 12.19
CA GLU A 446 -18.29 7.60 13.50
C GLU A 446 -17.49 8.32 14.59
N ARG A 447 -16.16 8.19 14.59
CA ARG A 447 -15.30 8.85 15.58
C ARG A 447 -15.37 10.37 15.47
N LEU A 448 -15.44 10.92 14.26
CA LEU A 448 -15.51 12.36 14.01
C LEU A 448 -16.85 12.98 14.43
N THR A 449 -17.95 12.27 14.15
CA THR A 449 -19.33 12.77 14.36
C THR A 449 -19.95 12.28 15.66
N ASN A 450 -19.32 11.30 16.32
CA ASN A 450 -19.90 10.54 17.43
C ASN A 450 -21.26 9.88 17.08
N ASN A 451 -21.54 9.66 15.79
CA ASN A 451 -22.82 9.13 15.32
C ASN A 451 -22.78 7.62 15.11
N LYS A 452 -23.22 6.87 16.13
CA LYS A 452 -23.23 5.40 16.16
C LYS A 452 -24.04 4.73 15.03
N ALA A 453 -24.86 5.47 14.29
CA ALA A 453 -25.57 4.92 13.14
C ALA A 453 -24.61 4.57 11.99
N LEU A 454 -23.46 5.25 11.88
CA LEU A 454 -22.40 4.92 10.93
C LEU A 454 -21.79 3.55 11.20
N ARG A 455 -21.65 3.15 12.47
CA ARG A 455 -21.19 1.81 12.83
C ARG A 455 -22.14 0.72 12.34
N LYS A 456 -23.45 0.94 12.37
CA LYS A 456 -24.43 -0.02 11.84
C LYS A 456 -24.29 -0.21 10.34
N LEU A 457 -23.95 0.86 9.62
CA LEU A 457 -23.64 0.78 8.19
C LEU A 457 -22.32 0.03 7.97
N ALA A 458 -21.30 0.26 8.81
CA ALA A 458 -20.05 -0.50 8.77
C ALA A 458 -20.27 -1.99 9.07
N GLU A 459 -21.18 -2.32 9.99
CA GLU A 459 -21.60 -3.71 10.30
C GLU A 459 -22.22 -4.38 9.07
N GLN A 460 -23.04 -3.65 8.30
CA GLN A 460 -23.59 -4.18 7.04
C GLN A 460 -22.49 -4.46 6.01
N VAL A 461 -21.50 -3.55 5.85
CA VAL A 461 -20.35 -3.79 4.98
C VAL A 461 -19.51 -4.98 5.49
N GLY A 462 -19.33 -5.10 6.81
CA GLY A 462 -18.66 -6.24 7.45
C GLY A 462 -19.35 -7.57 7.16
N HIS A 463 -20.67 -7.62 7.18
CA HIS A 463 -21.42 -8.82 6.77
C HIS A 463 -21.23 -9.15 5.30
N ASN A 464 -21.26 -8.15 4.41
CA ASN A 464 -20.98 -8.35 3.00
C ASN A 464 -19.55 -8.91 2.78
N LEU A 465 -18.57 -8.42 3.54
CA LEU A 465 -17.19 -8.92 3.51
C LEU A 465 -17.12 -10.39 3.93
N VAL A 466 -17.78 -10.77 5.02
CA VAL A 466 -17.81 -12.18 5.45
C VAL A 466 -18.50 -13.06 4.42
N GLU A 467 -19.66 -12.64 3.89
CA GLU A 467 -20.40 -13.42 2.88
C GLU A 467 -19.60 -13.62 1.59
N LYS A 468 -18.89 -12.57 1.14
CA LYS A 468 -18.11 -12.62 -0.10
C LYS A 468 -16.77 -13.34 0.08
N HIS A 469 -16.09 -13.15 1.21
CA HIS A 469 -14.68 -13.49 1.35
C HIS A 469 -14.39 -14.64 2.32
N TYR A 470 -15.27 -14.96 3.27
CA TYR A 470 -14.99 -15.99 4.26
C TYR A 470 -15.44 -17.37 3.79
N HIS A 471 -14.51 -18.15 3.23
CA HIS A 471 -14.75 -19.48 2.67
C HIS A 471 -13.71 -20.47 3.19
N ARG A 472 -14.13 -21.72 3.43
CA ARG A 472 -13.23 -22.80 3.88
C ARG A 472 -12.43 -22.46 5.15
N GLY A 473 -12.96 -21.55 5.99
CA GLY A 473 -12.32 -21.08 7.22
C GLY A 473 -11.24 -20.03 7.02
N TYR A 474 -11.14 -19.43 5.84
CA TYR A 474 -10.17 -18.41 5.49
C TYR A 474 -10.83 -17.21 4.81
N PHE A 475 -10.12 -16.08 4.77
CA PHE A 475 -10.50 -14.93 3.94
C PHE A 475 -9.80 -15.02 2.58
N LEU A 476 -10.61 -15.07 1.52
CA LEU A 476 -10.24 -15.25 0.12
C LEU A 476 -10.90 -14.15 -0.74
N PRO A 477 -10.35 -13.78 -1.91
CA PRO A 477 -10.98 -12.79 -2.78
C PRO A 477 -12.42 -13.15 -3.18
N ASP A 478 -12.70 -14.45 -3.40
CA ASP A 478 -14.05 -15.03 -3.47
C ASP A 478 -14.01 -16.55 -3.19
N SER A 479 -15.15 -17.22 -3.35
CA SER A 479 -15.30 -18.67 -3.14
C SER A 479 -14.45 -19.54 -4.05
N HIS A 480 -14.07 -19.07 -5.24
CA HIS A 480 -13.30 -19.81 -6.23
C HIS A 480 -11.80 -19.57 -6.11
N HIS A 481 -11.34 -18.60 -5.33
CA HIS A 481 -9.90 -18.39 -5.13
C HIS A 481 -9.29 -19.46 -4.22
N ARG A 482 -8.08 -19.90 -4.55
CA ARG A 482 -7.43 -21.03 -3.88
C ARG A 482 -6.73 -20.64 -2.58
N TYR A 483 -5.98 -19.55 -2.60
CA TYR A 483 -5.04 -19.23 -1.52
C TYR A 483 -5.51 -18.04 -0.70
N THR A 484 -5.40 -18.16 0.62
CA THR A 484 -5.53 -17.01 1.53
C THR A 484 -4.19 -16.35 1.72
N ARG A 485 -4.20 -15.03 1.85
CA ARG A 485 -3.03 -14.20 2.17
C ARG A 485 -3.14 -13.69 3.60
N LEU A 486 -2.07 -13.80 4.39
CA LEU A 486 -2.05 -13.30 5.77
C LEU A 486 -2.18 -11.77 5.83
N ASP A 487 -1.62 -11.07 4.85
CA ASP A 487 -1.62 -9.60 4.79
C ASP A 487 -2.94 -8.98 4.28
N ASP A 488 -3.96 -9.79 4.01
CA ASP A 488 -5.25 -9.29 3.55
C ASP A 488 -5.83 -8.32 4.60
N PRO A 489 -6.31 -7.12 4.21
CA PRO A 489 -6.85 -6.15 5.15
C PRO A 489 -8.27 -6.49 5.65
N THR A 490 -8.96 -7.47 5.06
CA THR A 490 -10.36 -7.83 5.36
C THR A 490 -10.55 -8.33 6.80
N PRO A 491 -9.78 -9.32 7.31
CA PRO A 491 -9.89 -9.72 8.70
C PRO A 491 -9.64 -8.56 9.64
N TYR A 492 -8.66 -7.70 9.31
CA TYR A 492 -8.31 -6.57 10.16
C TYR A 492 -9.38 -5.48 10.21
N ALA A 493 -10.10 -5.24 9.10
CA ALA A 493 -11.25 -4.36 9.08
C ALA A 493 -12.38 -4.84 10.00
N LEU A 494 -12.60 -6.15 10.09
CA LEU A 494 -13.58 -6.74 11.01
C LEU A 494 -13.12 -6.65 12.47
N VAL A 495 -11.82 -6.84 12.74
CA VAL A 495 -11.23 -6.59 14.08
C VAL A 495 -11.41 -5.14 14.50
N ALA A 496 -11.22 -4.19 13.59
CA ALA A 496 -11.44 -2.77 13.85
C ALA A 496 -12.90 -2.45 14.18
N LEU A 497 -13.84 -3.13 13.53
CA LEU A 497 -15.26 -3.01 13.84
C LEU A 497 -15.56 -3.49 15.26
N GLU A 498 -15.01 -4.63 15.69
CA GLU A 498 -15.16 -5.12 17.07
C GLU A 498 -14.52 -4.16 18.09
N ALA A 499 -13.35 -3.60 17.76
CA ALA A 499 -12.74 -2.55 18.59
C ALA A 499 -13.64 -1.31 18.72
N ALA A 500 -14.34 -0.91 17.65
CA ALA A 500 -15.30 0.19 17.66
C ALA A 500 -16.57 -0.13 18.48
N ARG A 501 -17.02 -1.39 18.50
CA ARG A 501 -18.13 -1.83 19.38
C ARG A 501 -17.77 -1.70 20.87
N GLN A 502 -16.50 -1.93 21.20
CA GLN A 502 -15.95 -1.79 22.55
C GLN A 502 -15.49 -0.36 22.89
N GLY A 503 -15.57 0.59 21.94
CA GLY A 503 -15.13 1.98 22.17
C GLY A 503 -13.61 2.18 22.22
N ILE A 504 -12.83 1.22 21.71
CA ILE A 504 -11.36 1.21 21.73
C ILE A 504 -10.73 1.22 20.33
N TYR A 505 -11.49 1.54 19.29
CA TYR A 505 -10.97 1.67 17.92
C TYR A 505 -9.73 2.61 17.83
N HIS A 506 -9.70 3.70 18.58
CA HIS A 506 -8.55 4.61 18.62
C HIS A 506 -7.26 4.02 19.25
N LYS A 507 -7.34 2.83 19.85
CA LYS A 507 -6.22 2.14 20.49
C LYS A 507 -5.58 1.07 19.61
N ILE A 508 -6.29 0.61 18.57
CA ILE A 508 -5.72 -0.38 17.67
C ILE A 508 -4.77 0.30 16.67
N PRO A 509 -3.85 -0.45 16.04
CA PRO A 509 -2.97 0.12 15.02
C PRO A 509 -3.74 0.76 13.86
N VAL A 510 -3.10 1.64 13.11
CA VAL A 510 -3.72 2.26 11.94
C VAL A 510 -3.55 1.36 10.71
N ALA A 511 -4.63 1.12 9.97
CA ALA A 511 -4.59 0.49 8.66
C ALA A 511 -4.19 1.51 7.57
N ILE A 512 -3.26 1.16 6.68
CA ILE A 512 -2.74 2.07 5.65
C ILE A 512 -2.81 1.45 4.24
N SER A 513 -2.23 0.26 4.02
CA SER A 513 -2.18 -0.38 2.70
C SER A 513 -2.76 -1.80 2.66
N THR A 514 -2.90 -2.32 1.45
CA THR A 514 -3.30 -3.71 1.14
C THR A 514 -2.20 -4.75 1.37
N GLY A 515 -1.06 -4.34 1.94
CA GLY A 515 0.07 -5.21 2.26
C GLY A 515 1.17 -5.28 1.19
N GLY A 516 2.21 -6.07 1.46
CA GLY A 516 3.39 -6.26 0.60
C GLY A 516 3.19 -7.11 -0.66
N TYR A 517 4.29 -7.50 -1.32
CA TYR A 517 4.30 -8.43 -2.46
C TYR A 517 5.68 -9.08 -2.60
N LEU A 518 5.75 -10.12 -3.42
CA LEU A 518 7.00 -10.63 -4.00
C LEU A 518 6.95 -10.48 -5.52
N HIS A 519 8.04 -10.04 -6.12
CA HIS A 519 8.17 -9.79 -7.54
C HIS A 519 9.46 -10.43 -8.06
N GLY A 520 9.34 -11.31 -9.05
CA GLY A 520 10.46 -12.14 -9.47
C GLY A 520 10.22 -12.90 -10.76
N ASP A 521 11.17 -13.72 -11.13
CA ASP A 521 11.09 -14.62 -12.28
C ASP A 521 10.34 -15.92 -11.97
N GLN A 522 9.40 -16.27 -12.84
CA GLN A 522 8.80 -17.61 -12.91
C GLN A 522 8.70 -18.06 -14.37
N LYS A 523 8.66 -19.37 -14.59
CA LYS A 523 8.43 -19.95 -15.91
C LYS A 523 6.93 -20.13 -16.17
N ILE A 524 6.37 -19.31 -17.04
CA ILE A 524 4.95 -19.31 -17.42
C ILE A 524 4.82 -19.71 -18.90
N ASN A 525 4.10 -20.80 -19.18
CA ASN A 525 3.89 -21.32 -20.54
C ASN A 525 5.19 -21.53 -21.35
N GLY A 526 6.26 -21.94 -20.68
CA GLY A 526 7.56 -22.19 -21.31
C GLY A 526 8.51 -20.99 -21.33
N GLU A 527 8.04 -19.78 -21.01
CA GLU A 527 8.83 -18.55 -21.02
C GLU A 527 9.14 -18.07 -19.61
N ILE A 528 10.34 -17.52 -19.39
CA ILE A 528 10.68 -16.85 -18.13
C ILE A 528 10.05 -15.46 -18.15
N LYS A 529 9.15 -15.20 -17.21
CA LYS A 529 8.45 -13.93 -17.06
C LYS A 529 8.72 -13.36 -15.68
N VAL A 530 8.71 -12.05 -15.63
CA VAL A 530 8.79 -11.27 -14.40
C VAL A 530 7.35 -11.01 -13.92
N VAL A 531 7.00 -11.56 -12.77
CA VAL A 531 5.62 -11.64 -12.26
C VAL A 531 5.55 -11.26 -10.78
N TYR A 532 4.36 -10.87 -10.32
CA TYR A 532 4.07 -10.70 -8.89
C TYR A 532 3.45 -11.99 -8.33
N ASP A 533 3.71 -12.29 -7.06
CA ASP A 533 3.03 -13.34 -6.30
C ASP A 533 1.50 -13.19 -6.32
N LEU A 534 1.00 -11.96 -6.29
CA LEU A 534 -0.42 -11.65 -6.50
C LEU A 534 -0.97 -12.29 -7.78
N ASP A 535 -0.24 -12.18 -8.89
CA ASP A 535 -0.69 -12.65 -10.20
C ASP A 535 -0.64 -14.17 -10.34
N VAL A 536 0.42 -14.79 -9.81
CA VAL A 536 0.71 -16.21 -10.06
C VAL A 536 0.37 -17.13 -8.90
N ILE A 537 0.12 -16.61 -7.71
CA ILE A 537 -0.33 -17.39 -6.55
C ILE A 537 -1.75 -16.96 -6.19
N TYR A 538 -1.94 -15.73 -5.73
CA TYR A 538 -3.19 -15.34 -5.07
C TYR A 538 -4.39 -15.18 -6.03
N ASN A 539 -4.15 -14.95 -7.32
CA ASN A 539 -5.19 -14.94 -8.36
C ASN A 539 -5.54 -16.34 -8.92
N GLN A 540 -4.93 -17.42 -8.40
CA GLN A 540 -5.29 -18.77 -8.84
C GLN A 540 -6.67 -19.17 -8.31
N THR A 541 -7.47 -19.76 -9.19
CA THR A 541 -8.83 -20.26 -8.89
C THR A 541 -8.90 -21.79 -8.89
N VAL A 542 -9.94 -22.34 -8.27
CA VAL A 542 -10.26 -23.78 -8.17
C VAL A 542 -11.63 -24.09 -8.76
N SER A 543 -11.86 -25.35 -9.13
CA SER A 543 -13.15 -25.82 -9.66
C SER A 543 -14.16 -26.14 -8.55
N ASP A 544 -15.44 -26.24 -8.92
CA ASP A 544 -16.50 -26.64 -7.97
C ASP A 544 -16.27 -28.07 -7.43
N GLU A 545 -15.69 -28.98 -8.23
CA GLU A 545 -15.35 -30.33 -7.75
C GLU A 545 -14.27 -30.30 -6.66
N GLU A 546 -13.24 -29.46 -6.82
CA GLU A 546 -12.19 -29.27 -5.82
C GLU A 546 -12.76 -28.70 -4.52
N ILE A 547 -13.68 -27.73 -4.61
CA ILE A 547 -14.37 -27.14 -3.46
C ILE A 547 -15.23 -28.18 -2.72
N HIS A 548 -16.00 -28.99 -3.45
CA HIS A 548 -16.84 -30.03 -2.84
C HIS A 548 -16.01 -31.10 -2.13
N ALA A 549 -14.88 -31.52 -2.72
CA ALA A 549 -14.01 -32.55 -2.14
C ALA A 549 -13.43 -32.17 -0.77
N VAL A 550 -13.29 -30.87 -0.47
CA VAL A 550 -12.85 -30.36 0.85
C VAL A 550 -14.01 -30.28 1.83
N THR A 551 -15.19 -29.89 1.35
CA THR A 551 -16.39 -29.75 2.18
C THR A 551 -16.88 -31.10 2.72
N GLU A 552 -16.68 -32.19 1.98
CA GLU A 552 -17.00 -33.55 2.46
C GLU A 552 -16.01 -34.10 3.50
N ARG A 553 -14.82 -33.49 3.66
CA ARG A 553 -13.77 -33.94 4.58
C ARG A 553 -13.82 -33.26 5.95
N ASN A 554 -14.49 -32.11 6.05
CA ASN A 554 -14.63 -31.29 7.25
C ASN A 554 -16.06 -31.41 7.80
#